data_AF-N4XA86-F1
#
_entry.id   AF-N4XA86-F1
#
_cell.length_a   1.000
_cell.length_b   1.000
_cell.length_c   1.000
_cell.angle_alpha   90.00
_cell.angle_beta   90.00
_cell.angle_gamma   90.00
#
_symmetry.space_group_name_H-M   'P 1'
#
loop_
_entity.id
_entity.type
_entity.pdbx_description
1 polymer ?
#
loop_
_entity_poly.entity_id
_entity_poly.type
_entity_poly.pdbx_seq_one_letter_code
_entity_poly.pdbx_strand_id
1 'polypeptide(L)'
;MVPFSITAGAIGITNVATTSIVQLRSLVDNLSEAQEVVADIISSLDNIERPLAALEKLSIPNEATSIAVKEDLYKAGVAEAVNSCGYACKKFREDLTKWTKHSNATKLSLRDRFSVGVWNKEKIRTFRTQLQWCENTVHFAVTSTQLMIQLRSEKTSEADRESLRNQLQTFETKIMGHIDLTKHQQDEAQTRKRELEEEPEDEEYGGAIRLLAIQEVEKQSCLLETDQVSCGVVFSQVQSKRSGQEIRNVITSANSNAHVGMPASVVGKINQRISNIRTDRGSTAYVGVF
;
A
#
# COMPACT_ATOMS: atom_id res chain seq x y z
N MET A 1 5.39 9.88 33.26
CA MET A 1 5.16 8.60 32.57
C MET A 1 5.75 8.73 31.17
N VAL A 2 6.62 7.83 30.74
CA VAL A 2 7.25 7.90 29.40
C VAL A 2 6.22 7.42 28.37
N PRO A 3 5.97 8.17 27.28
CA PRO A 3 5.06 7.74 26.23
C PRO A 3 5.59 6.48 25.51
N PHE A 4 4.68 5.63 25.03
CA PHE A 4 5.04 4.44 24.27
C PHE A 4 5.41 4.82 22.84
N SER A 5 6.43 4.17 22.27
CA SER A 5 6.83 4.30 20.86
C SER A 5 6.75 2.95 20.14
N ILE A 6 6.61 2.99 18.81
CA ILE A 6 6.56 1.79 17.97
C ILE A 6 7.83 1.77 17.12
N THR A 7 8.73 0.83 17.43
CA THR A 7 9.91 0.59 16.59
C THR A 7 9.55 -0.27 15.40
N ALA A 8 10.25 -0.10 14.28
CA ALA A 8 10.03 -0.91 13.07
C ALA A 8 10.09 -2.42 13.35
N GLY A 9 11.02 -2.88 14.19
CA GLY A 9 11.13 -4.29 14.60
C GLY A 9 9.92 -4.79 15.40
N ALA A 10 9.26 -3.93 16.18
CA ALA A 10 8.08 -4.31 16.98
C ALA A 10 6.84 -4.60 16.14
N ILE A 11 6.82 -4.14 14.89
CA ILE A 11 5.77 -4.44 13.91
C ILE A 11 6.26 -5.44 12.84
N GLY A 12 7.43 -6.07 13.03
CA GLY A 12 7.93 -7.13 12.13
C GLY A 12 8.65 -6.62 10.88
N ILE A 13 9.01 -5.33 10.80
CA ILE A 13 9.87 -4.83 9.73
C ILE A 13 11.31 -5.30 9.99
N THR A 14 11.90 -5.94 8.99
CA THR A 14 13.25 -6.49 9.08
C THR A 14 14.30 -5.41 8.85
N ASN A 15 15.43 -5.50 9.57
CA ASN A 15 16.57 -4.60 9.34
C ASN A 15 17.12 -4.71 7.90
N VAL A 16 17.00 -5.89 7.28
CA VAL A 16 17.36 -6.13 5.88
C VAL A 16 16.55 -5.22 4.96
N ALA A 17 15.25 -5.06 5.23
CA ALA A 17 14.39 -4.24 4.41
C ALA A 17 14.77 -2.77 4.48
N THR A 18 14.89 -2.21 5.69
CA THR A 18 15.31 -0.82 5.90
C THR A 18 16.69 -0.56 5.29
N THR A 19 17.65 -1.46 5.50
CA THR A 19 18.99 -1.33 4.93
C THR A 19 18.97 -1.35 3.40
N SER A 20 18.14 -2.20 2.79
CA SER A 20 18.08 -2.34 1.32
C SER A 20 17.46 -1.11 0.66
N ILE A 21 16.44 -0.51 1.29
CA ILE A 21 15.82 0.76 0.86
C ILE A 21 16.86 1.88 0.87
N VAL A 22 17.56 2.07 2.00
CA VAL A 22 18.61 3.09 2.16
C VAL A 22 19.75 2.89 1.17
N GLN A 23 20.19 1.64 0.96
CA GLN A 23 21.26 1.33 0.02
C GLN A 23 20.87 1.61 -1.44
N LEU A 24 19.62 1.30 -1.83
CA LEU A 24 19.16 1.61 -3.17
C LEU A 24 19.07 3.12 -3.37
N ARG A 25 18.49 3.86 -2.41
CA ARG A 25 18.45 5.33 -2.44
C ARG A 25 19.85 5.92 -2.66
N SER A 26 20.81 5.50 -1.83
CA SER A 26 22.20 5.96 -1.94
C SER A 26 22.82 5.65 -3.30
N LEU A 27 22.56 4.47 -3.88
CA LEU A 27 23.04 4.14 -5.21
C LEU A 27 22.44 5.07 -6.27
N VAL A 28 21.13 5.32 -6.19
CA VAL A 28 20.38 6.11 -7.18
C VAL A 28 20.75 7.59 -7.09
N ASP A 29 20.94 8.14 -5.89
CA ASP A 29 21.40 9.52 -5.66
C ASP A 29 22.77 9.81 -6.31
N ASN A 30 23.62 8.79 -6.45
CA ASN A 30 24.93 8.91 -7.08
C ASN A 30 24.88 8.86 -8.63
N LEU A 31 23.73 8.55 -9.25
CA LEU A 31 23.57 8.44 -10.70
C LEU A 31 23.09 9.76 -11.33
N SER A 32 23.99 10.74 -11.41
CA SER A 32 23.71 12.11 -11.87
C SER A 32 23.02 12.24 -13.24
N GLU A 33 23.30 11.36 -14.22
CA GLU A 33 22.72 11.43 -15.57
C GLU A 33 21.40 10.63 -15.70
N ALA A 34 21.07 9.77 -14.73
CA ALA A 34 19.85 8.95 -14.75
C ALA A 34 18.68 9.60 -14.02
N GLN A 35 18.88 10.78 -13.42
CA GLN A 35 17.97 11.43 -12.47
C GLN A 35 16.54 11.59 -13.02
N GLU A 36 16.36 11.83 -14.32
CA GLU A 36 15.04 11.91 -14.95
C GLU A 36 14.28 10.56 -14.96
N VAL A 37 15.00 9.44 -15.07
CA VAL A 37 14.42 8.08 -15.15
C VAL A 37 14.22 7.45 -13.77
N VAL A 38 14.89 7.98 -12.74
CA VAL A 38 14.90 7.38 -11.38
C VAL A 38 14.45 8.35 -10.29
N ALA A 39 14.13 9.61 -10.62
CA ALA A 39 13.63 10.59 -9.65
C ALA A 39 12.33 10.13 -8.99
N ASP A 40 11.47 9.46 -9.74
CA ASP A 40 10.24 8.88 -9.22
C ASP A 40 10.52 7.75 -8.22
N ILE A 41 11.55 6.93 -8.48
CA ILE A 41 12.05 5.93 -7.52
C ILE A 41 12.54 6.59 -6.24
N ILE A 42 13.36 7.65 -6.32
CA ILE A 42 13.84 8.38 -5.13
C ILE A 42 12.64 8.93 -4.34
N SER A 43 11.69 9.57 -5.03
CA SER A 43 10.49 10.13 -4.40
C SER A 43 9.68 9.06 -3.66
N SER A 44 9.46 7.90 -4.27
CA SER A 44 8.73 6.81 -3.61
C SER A 44 9.49 6.24 -2.42
N LEU A 45 10.81 6.08 -2.49
CA LEU A 45 11.62 5.66 -1.34
C LEU A 45 11.53 6.67 -0.18
N ASP A 46 11.57 7.97 -0.48
CA ASP A 46 11.36 9.05 0.48
C ASP A 46 9.98 8.98 1.14
N ASN A 47 8.94 8.71 0.34
CA ASN A 47 7.57 8.61 0.81
C ASN A 47 7.30 7.32 1.61
N ILE A 48 8.19 6.32 1.56
CA ILE A 48 8.17 5.14 2.45
C ILE A 48 8.92 5.44 3.76
N GLU A 49 10.10 6.07 3.70
CA GLU A 49 10.92 6.34 4.87
C GLU A 49 10.27 7.37 5.82
N ARG A 50 9.64 8.42 5.28
CA ARG A 50 9.06 9.51 6.09
C ARG A 50 7.94 9.04 7.02
N PRO A 51 6.91 8.29 6.58
CA PRO A 51 5.87 7.82 7.49
C PRO A 51 6.39 6.77 8.48
N LEU A 52 7.35 5.93 8.11
CA LEU A 52 7.98 5.01 9.06
C LEU A 52 8.72 5.76 10.18
N ALA A 53 9.48 6.81 9.84
CA ALA A 53 10.11 7.67 10.83
C ALA A 53 9.11 8.44 11.69
N ALA A 54 7.96 8.83 11.12
CA ALA A 54 6.87 9.46 11.87
C ALA A 54 6.24 8.48 12.87
N LEU A 55 6.10 7.20 12.49
CA LEU A 55 5.57 6.15 13.36
C LEU A 55 6.49 5.90 14.57
N GLU A 56 7.81 5.89 14.38
CA GLU A 56 8.77 5.72 15.47
C GLU A 56 8.73 6.86 16.49
N LYS A 57 8.42 8.07 16.02
CA LYS A 57 8.29 9.28 16.84
C LYS A 57 6.89 9.46 17.42
N LEU A 58 5.95 8.58 17.10
CA LEU A 58 4.56 8.72 17.51
C LEU A 58 4.42 8.45 19.00
N SER A 59 4.01 9.48 19.74
CA SER A 59 3.79 9.40 21.19
C SER A 59 2.45 8.75 21.49
N ILE A 60 2.47 7.51 22.01
CA ILE A 60 1.26 6.75 22.31
C ILE A 60 0.90 6.86 23.80
N PRO A 61 -0.37 7.18 24.14
CA PRO A 61 -0.76 7.57 25.50
C PRO A 61 -0.75 6.42 26.51
N ASN A 62 -1.05 5.19 26.11
CA ASN A 62 -1.10 4.04 27.00
C ASN A 62 -0.80 2.71 26.29
N GLU A 63 -0.50 1.68 27.07
CA GLU A 63 -0.12 0.35 26.56
C GLU A 63 -1.25 -0.31 25.75
N ALA A 64 -2.50 -0.16 26.18
CA ALA A 64 -3.65 -0.70 25.43
C ALA A 64 -3.77 -0.09 24.02
N THR A 65 -3.47 1.20 23.89
CA THR A 65 -3.43 1.89 22.59
C THR A 65 -2.23 1.44 21.77
N SER A 66 -1.08 1.22 22.40
CA SER A 66 0.12 0.68 21.74
C SER A 66 -0.14 -0.70 21.14
N ILE A 67 -0.77 -1.61 21.89
CA ILE A 67 -1.15 -2.95 21.42
C ILE A 67 -2.16 -2.85 20.26
N ALA A 68 -3.20 -2.02 20.40
CA ALA A 68 -4.20 -1.85 19.35
C ALA A 68 -3.60 -1.29 18.05
N VAL A 69 -2.67 -0.33 18.16
CA VAL A 69 -2.00 0.26 17.00
C VAL A 69 -1.09 -0.75 16.32
N LYS A 70 -0.30 -1.53 17.07
CA LYS A 70 0.53 -2.59 16.50
C LYS A 70 -0.31 -3.62 15.74
N GLU A 71 -1.45 -4.01 16.31
CA GLU A 71 -2.40 -4.92 15.68
C GLU A 71 -3.03 -4.31 14.41
N ASP A 72 -3.38 -3.02 14.45
CA ASP A 72 -3.95 -2.32 13.29
C ASP A 72 -2.91 -2.23 12.14
N LEU A 73 -1.65 -1.92 12.45
CA LEU A 73 -0.53 -1.88 11.49
C LEU A 73 -0.18 -3.27 10.94
N TYR A 74 -0.24 -4.30 11.79
CA TYR A 74 -0.05 -5.69 11.38
C TYR A 74 -1.13 -6.12 10.38
N LYS A 75 -2.41 -5.86 10.69
CA LYS A 75 -3.53 -6.16 9.79
C LYS A 75 -3.48 -5.38 8.48
N ALA A 76 -3.03 -4.13 8.52
CA ALA A 76 -2.84 -3.32 7.32
C ALA A 76 -1.73 -3.87 6.40
N GLY A 77 -0.91 -4.82 6.88
CA GLY A 77 0.16 -5.43 6.09
C GLY A 77 1.41 -4.57 5.99
N VAL A 78 1.62 -3.60 6.89
CA VAL A 78 2.78 -2.68 6.85
C VAL A 78 4.10 -3.43 6.86
N ALA A 79 4.21 -4.47 7.70
CA ALA A 79 5.41 -5.29 7.79
C ALA A 79 5.71 -6.01 6.47
N GLU A 80 4.69 -6.62 5.88
CA GLU A 80 4.77 -7.35 4.63
C GLU A 80 5.13 -6.42 3.47
N ALA A 81 4.45 -5.28 3.39
CA ALA A 81 4.72 -4.23 2.42
C ALA A 81 6.17 -3.77 2.47
N VAL A 82 6.67 -3.36 3.63
CA VAL A 82 8.05 -2.86 3.79
C VAL A 82 9.09 -3.96 3.56
N ASN A 83 8.84 -5.19 4.04
CA ASN A 83 9.78 -6.29 3.83
C ASN A 83 9.89 -6.69 2.35
N SER A 84 8.75 -6.75 1.65
CA SER A 84 8.69 -7.01 0.22
C SER A 84 9.35 -5.89 -0.59
N CYS A 85 9.08 -4.62 -0.22
CA CYS A 85 9.79 -3.44 -0.69
C CYS A 85 11.31 -3.57 -0.56
N GLY A 86 11.78 -3.99 0.62
CA GLY A 86 13.18 -4.18 0.93
C GLY A 86 13.84 -5.23 0.05
N TYR A 87 13.17 -6.38 -0.13
CA TYR A 87 13.62 -7.41 -1.05
C TYR A 87 13.66 -6.91 -2.51
N ALA A 88 12.63 -6.20 -2.94
CA ALA A 88 12.55 -5.58 -4.26
C ALA A 88 13.68 -4.57 -4.48
N CYS A 89 13.96 -3.72 -3.49
CA CYS A 89 15.04 -2.74 -3.53
C CYS A 89 16.40 -3.42 -3.63
N LYS A 90 16.64 -4.49 -2.85
CA LYS A 90 17.88 -5.28 -2.93
C LYS A 90 18.06 -5.87 -4.32
N LYS A 91 17.02 -6.52 -4.86
CA LYS A 91 17.05 -7.14 -6.18
C LYS A 91 17.24 -6.10 -7.29
N PHE A 92 16.49 -5.01 -7.25
CA PHE A 92 16.61 -3.93 -8.22
C PHE A 92 17.99 -3.29 -8.19
N ARG A 93 18.59 -3.11 -7.00
CA ARG A 93 19.96 -2.62 -6.87
C ARG A 93 20.98 -3.56 -7.53
N GLU A 94 20.84 -4.87 -7.30
CA GLU A 94 21.70 -5.88 -7.95
C GLU A 94 21.54 -5.86 -9.48
N ASP A 95 20.31 -5.72 -9.96
CA ASP A 95 20.01 -5.65 -11.38
C ASP A 95 20.51 -4.34 -12.01
N LEU A 96 20.30 -3.20 -11.34
CA LEU A 96 20.80 -1.90 -11.76
C LEU A 96 22.33 -1.92 -11.87
N THR A 97 23.02 -2.49 -10.87
CA THR A 97 24.49 -2.66 -10.89
C THR A 97 24.95 -3.49 -12.09
N LYS A 98 24.21 -4.53 -12.47
CA LYS A 98 24.52 -5.34 -13.67
C LYS A 98 24.25 -4.56 -14.94
N TRP A 99 23.15 -3.82 -15.00
CA TRP A 99 22.74 -3.03 -16.17
C TRP A 99 23.66 -1.83 -16.42
N THR A 100 24.27 -1.27 -15.38
CA THR A 100 25.18 -0.12 -15.45
C THR A 100 26.65 -0.52 -15.34
N LYS A 101 26.99 -1.80 -15.58
CA LYS A 101 28.35 -2.32 -15.38
C LYS A 101 29.42 -1.61 -16.23
N HIS A 102 29.04 -1.02 -17.36
CA HIS A 102 29.96 -0.32 -18.27
C HIS A 102 29.84 1.20 -18.19
N SER A 103 29.02 1.70 -17.26
CA SER A 103 28.83 3.11 -17.01
C SER A 103 29.83 3.60 -15.96
N ASN A 104 30.24 4.85 -16.07
CA ASN A 104 31.04 5.52 -15.05
C ASN A 104 30.12 6.44 -14.22
N ALA A 105 30.60 6.90 -13.05
CA ALA A 105 29.78 7.64 -12.07
C ALA A 105 29.08 8.90 -12.61
N THR A 106 29.53 9.41 -13.76
CA THR A 106 29.01 10.63 -14.38
C THR A 106 28.35 10.40 -15.72
N LYS A 107 28.46 9.21 -16.34
CA LYS A 107 27.89 8.97 -17.67
C LYS A 107 27.42 7.54 -17.88
N LEU A 108 26.16 7.39 -18.31
CA LEU A 108 25.63 6.12 -18.77
C LEU A 108 26.18 5.79 -20.16
N SER A 109 26.77 4.60 -20.31
CA SER A 109 27.14 4.07 -21.63
C SER A 109 25.89 3.94 -22.50
N LEU A 110 25.99 4.18 -23.82
CA LEU A 110 24.86 3.98 -24.75
C LEU A 110 24.27 2.55 -24.66
N ARG A 111 25.12 1.56 -24.37
CA ARG A 111 24.71 0.16 -24.14
C ARG A 111 23.85 0.03 -22.87
N ASP A 112 24.23 0.75 -21.83
CA ASP A 112 23.54 0.71 -20.54
C ASP A 112 22.23 1.55 -20.63
N ARG A 113 22.21 2.64 -21.42
CA ARG A 113 20.99 3.38 -21.76
C ARG A 113 19.96 2.51 -22.49
N PHE A 114 20.39 1.68 -23.44
CA PHE A 114 19.50 0.76 -24.14
C PHE A 114 18.99 -0.38 -23.22
N SER A 115 19.86 -0.91 -22.36
CA SER A 115 19.51 -1.94 -21.36
C SER A 115 18.44 -1.44 -20.37
N VAL A 116 18.58 -0.22 -19.88
CA VAL A 116 17.64 0.38 -18.91
C VAL A 116 16.37 0.89 -19.59
N GLY A 117 16.49 1.56 -20.74
CA GLY A 117 15.36 2.24 -21.40
C GLY A 117 14.47 1.35 -22.26
N VAL A 118 15.00 0.24 -22.80
CA VAL A 118 14.27 -0.60 -23.75
C VAL A 118 14.15 -2.04 -23.25
N TRP A 119 15.26 -2.66 -22.82
CA TRP A 119 15.28 -4.09 -22.51
C TRP A 119 14.62 -4.47 -21.17
N ASN A 120 14.74 -3.64 -20.14
CA ASN A 120 14.24 -3.94 -18.80
C ASN A 120 13.05 -3.06 -18.38
N LYS A 121 12.34 -2.48 -19.35
CA LYS A 121 11.23 -1.55 -19.10
C LYS A 121 10.13 -2.15 -18.21
N GLU A 122 9.70 -3.38 -18.48
CA GLU A 122 8.66 -4.05 -17.67
C GLU A 122 9.15 -4.36 -16.25
N LYS A 123 10.43 -4.71 -16.07
CA LYS A 123 11.01 -4.91 -14.73
C LYS A 123 11.03 -3.63 -13.91
N ILE A 124 11.35 -2.50 -14.55
CA ILE A 124 11.31 -1.19 -13.90
C ILE A 124 9.85 -0.82 -13.58
N ARG A 125 8.90 -1.10 -14.48
CA ARG A 125 7.46 -0.85 -14.25
C ARG A 125 6.93 -1.64 -13.06
N THR A 126 7.27 -2.93 -12.96
CA THR A 126 6.85 -3.72 -11.81
C THR A 126 7.56 -3.28 -10.54
N PHE A 127 8.85 -2.94 -10.60
CA PHE A 127 9.54 -2.38 -9.43
C PHE A 127 8.87 -1.09 -8.93
N ARG A 128 8.48 -0.18 -9.84
CA ARG A 128 7.69 1.01 -9.52
C ARG A 128 6.36 0.66 -8.87
N THR A 129 5.66 -0.34 -9.40
CA THR A 129 4.40 -0.82 -8.81
C THR A 129 4.61 -1.36 -7.39
N GLN A 130 5.72 -2.08 -7.15
CA GLN A 130 6.09 -2.54 -5.81
C GLN A 130 6.34 -1.39 -4.84
N LEU A 131 7.07 -0.36 -5.29
CA LEU A 131 7.33 0.84 -4.48
C LEU A 131 6.03 1.59 -4.19
N GLN A 132 5.18 1.78 -5.18
CA GLN A 132 3.91 2.48 -5.03
C GLN A 132 2.97 1.75 -4.06
N TRP A 133 2.82 0.43 -4.17
CA TRP A 133 2.04 -0.37 -3.20
C TRP A 133 2.54 -0.18 -1.77
N CYS A 134 3.84 -0.29 -1.58
CA CYS A 134 4.49 -0.17 -0.29
C CYS A 134 4.36 1.24 0.29
N GLU A 135 4.59 2.26 -0.53
CA GLU A 135 4.36 3.68 -0.21
C GLU A 135 2.93 3.91 0.27
N ASN A 136 1.94 3.49 -0.51
CA ASN A 136 0.53 3.71 -0.18
C ASN A 136 0.10 2.95 1.07
N THR A 137 0.49 1.68 1.20
CA THR A 137 0.18 0.87 2.39
C THR A 137 0.74 1.52 3.66
N VAL A 138 2.02 1.93 3.62
CA VAL A 138 2.69 2.60 4.75
C VAL A 138 2.05 3.95 5.04
N HIS A 139 1.85 4.79 4.03
CA HIS A 139 1.27 6.11 4.18
C HIS A 139 -0.16 6.06 4.73
N PHE A 140 -1.02 5.20 4.17
CA PHE A 140 -2.40 5.06 4.63
C PHE A 140 -2.47 4.49 6.04
N ALA A 141 -1.70 3.45 6.35
CA ALA A 141 -1.74 2.84 7.68
C ALA A 141 -1.21 3.79 8.77
N VAL A 142 -0.08 4.47 8.53
CA VAL A 142 0.53 5.40 9.50
C VAL A 142 -0.35 6.63 9.71
N THR A 143 -0.82 7.26 8.63
CA THR A 143 -1.67 8.45 8.74
C THR A 143 -2.99 8.14 9.44
N SER A 144 -3.62 7.01 9.10
CA SER A 144 -4.82 6.52 9.79
C SER A 144 -4.57 6.32 11.27
N THR A 145 -3.47 5.66 11.63
CA THR A 145 -3.05 5.42 13.00
C THR A 145 -2.90 6.73 13.78
N GLN A 146 -2.23 7.73 13.19
CA GLN A 146 -2.02 9.02 13.81
C GLN A 146 -3.35 9.74 14.09
N LEU A 147 -4.25 9.79 13.10
CA LEU A 147 -5.58 10.39 13.25
C LEU A 147 -6.42 9.66 14.31
N MET A 148 -6.36 8.32 14.35
CA MET A 148 -7.08 7.52 15.33
C MET A 148 -6.57 7.73 16.76
N ILE A 149 -5.26 7.86 16.96
CA ILE A 149 -4.68 8.17 18.28
C ILE A 149 -5.13 9.55 18.74
N GLN A 150 -5.09 10.55 17.84
CA GLN A 150 -5.57 11.89 18.14
C GLN A 150 -7.06 11.88 18.51
N LEU A 151 -7.88 11.13 17.77
CA LEU A 151 -9.32 11.00 18.05
C LEU A 151 -9.60 10.35 19.42
N ARG A 152 -8.71 9.47 19.90
CA ARG A 152 -8.84 8.82 21.22
C ARG A 152 -8.29 9.67 22.37
N SER A 153 -7.53 10.73 22.09
CA SER A 153 -6.94 11.56 23.13
C SER A 153 -8.03 12.30 23.92
N GLU A 154 -8.04 12.10 25.24
CA GLU A 154 -8.96 12.75 26.19
C GLU A 154 -8.82 14.28 26.20
N LYS A 155 -7.67 14.79 25.75
CA LYS A 155 -7.38 16.24 25.71
C LYS A 155 -7.97 16.94 24.47
N THR A 156 -8.64 16.21 23.60
CA THR A 156 -9.17 16.73 22.34
C THR A 156 -10.54 17.36 22.57
N SER A 157 -10.71 18.65 22.25
CA SER A 157 -12.00 19.32 22.42
C SER A 157 -13.07 18.74 21.47
N GLU A 158 -14.36 18.98 21.73
CA GLU A 158 -15.41 18.51 20.82
C GLU A 158 -15.27 19.06 19.40
N ALA A 159 -14.85 20.32 19.25
CA ALA A 159 -14.59 20.94 17.96
C ALA A 159 -13.41 20.26 17.22
N ASP A 160 -12.35 19.92 17.95
CA ASP A 160 -11.19 19.21 17.40
C ASP A 160 -11.56 17.76 17.03
N ARG A 161 -12.43 17.10 17.83
CA ARG A 161 -12.92 15.75 17.52
C ARG A 161 -13.74 15.73 16.23
N GLU A 162 -14.57 16.74 16.01
CA GLU A 162 -15.35 16.85 14.78
C GLU A 162 -14.45 17.15 13.57
N SER A 163 -13.46 18.03 13.74
CA SER A 163 -12.41 18.26 12.73
C SER A 163 -11.67 16.97 12.37
N LEU A 164 -11.27 16.16 13.35
CA LEU A 164 -10.61 14.87 13.12
C LEU A 164 -11.51 13.85 12.41
N ARG A 165 -12.81 13.83 12.72
CA ARG A 165 -13.77 12.98 11.98
C ARG A 165 -13.89 13.39 10.52
N ASN A 166 -13.92 14.69 10.23
CA ASN A 166 -13.93 15.21 8.87
C ASN A 166 -12.63 14.88 8.13
N GLN A 167 -11.48 14.95 8.82
CA GLN A 167 -10.20 14.51 8.28
C GLN A 167 -10.20 13.00 7.97
N LEU A 168 -10.71 12.17 8.88
CA LEU A 168 -10.87 10.73 8.65
C LEU A 168 -11.80 10.44 7.46
N GLN A 169 -12.91 11.17 7.30
CA GLN A 169 -13.81 11.01 6.15
C GLN A 169 -13.15 11.42 4.83
N THR A 170 -12.40 12.51 4.84
CA THR A 170 -11.60 12.94 3.69
C THR A 170 -10.56 11.87 3.35
N PHE A 171 -9.95 11.27 4.37
CA PHE A 171 -8.97 10.21 4.21
C PHE A 171 -9.59 8.90 3.70
N GLU A 172 -10.78 8.52 4.17
CA GLU A 172 -11.57 7.40 3.63
C GLU A 172 -11.79 7.57 2.13
N THR A 173 -12.15 8.78 1.70
CA THR A 173 -12.38 9.10 0.29
C THR A 173 -11.09 8.96 -0.53
N LYS A 174 -9.94 9.35 0.03
CA LYS A 174 -8.62 9.16 -0.61
C LYS A 174 -8.25 7.70 -0.75
N ILE A 175 -8.44 6.89 0.28
CA ILE A 175 -8.16 5.44 0.24
C ILE A 175 -9.08 4.77 -0.78
N MET A 176 -10.37 5.13 -0.81
CA MET A 176 -11.33 4.58 -1.77
C MET A 176 -10.96 4.95 -3.22
N GLY A 177 -10.62 6.22 -3.46
CA GLY A 177 -10.15 6.65 -4.78
C GLY A 177 -8.87 5.93 -5.22
N HIS A 178 -7.98 5.61 -4.29
CA HIS A 178 -6.80 4.80 -4.57
C HIS A 178 -7.16 3.34 -4.90
N ILE A 179 -8.06 2.71 -4.15
CA ILE A 179 -8.54 1.35 -4.45
C ILE A 179 -9.14 1.28 -5.86
N ASP A 180 -9.94 2.28 -6.24
CA ASP A 180 -10.55 2.32 -7.57
C ASP A 180 -9.51 2.55 -8.69
N LEU A 181 -8.50 3.40 -8.43
CA LEU A 181 -7.37 3.56 -9.35
C LEU A 181 -6.57 2.25 -9.51
N THR A 182 -6.27 1.55 -8.42
CA THR A 182 -5.52 0.29 -8.45
C THR A 182 -6.30 -0.81 -9.18
N LYS A 183 -7.64 -0.82 -9.09
CA LYS A 183 -8.49 -1.71 -9.90
C LYS A 183 -8.35 -1.42 -11.39
N HIS A 184 -8.43 -0.15 -11.78
CA HIS A 184 -8.22 0.24 -13.18
C HIS A 184 -6.84 -0.20 -13.69
N GLN A 185 -5.79 0.00 -12.89
CA GLN A 185 -4.44 -0.45 -13.24
C GLN A 185 -4.33 -1.98 -13.36
N GLN A 186 -5.10 -2.72 -12.55
CA GLN A 186 -5.16 -4.18 -12.62
C GLN A 186 -5.83 -4.63 -13.92
N ASP A 187 -6.94 -4.00 -14.30
CA ASP A 187 -7.64 -4.26 -15.56
C ASP A 187 -6.77 -3.95 -16.79
N GLU A 188 -5.99 -2.86 -16.73
CA GLU A 188 -4.98 -2.53 -17.73
C GLU A 188 -3.88 -3.60 -17.81
N ALA A 189 -3.35 -4.06 -16.67
CA ALA A 189 -2.33 -5.10 -16.63
C ALA A 189 -2.86 -6.42 -17.20
N GLN A 190 -4.10 -6.80 -16.89
CA GLN A 190 -4.75 -7.98 -17.47
C GLN A 190 -4.96 -7.85 -18.97
N THR A 191 -5.33 -6.65 -19.44
CA THR A 191 -5.47 -6.39 -20.88
C THR A 191 -4.12 -6.48 -21.58
N ARG A 192 -3.07 -5.89 -21.00
CA ARG A 192 -1.71 -5.98 -21.53
C ARG A 192 -1.21 -7.42 -21.60
N LYS A 193 -1.56 -8.25 -20.62
CA LYS A 193 -1.26 -9.67 -20.63
C LYS A 193 -1.89 -10.37 -21.83
N ARG A 194 -3.18 -10.14 -22.09
CA ARG A 194 -3.89 -10.73 -23.24
C ARG A 194 -3.27 -10.30 -24.58
N GLU A 195 -2.94 -9.02 -24.73
CA GLU A 195 -2.25 -8.52 -25.92
C GLU A 195 -0.92 -9.27 -26.18
N LEU A 196 -0.12 -9.48 -25.14
CA LEU A 196 1.14 -10.23 -25.23
C LEU A 196 0.93 -11.73 -25.53
N GLU A 197 -0.21 -12.30 -25.18
CA GLU A 197 -0.56 -13.69 -25.49
C GLU A 197 -1.04 -13.85 -26.95
N GLU A 198 -1.66 -12.82 -27.52
CA GLU A 198 -2.23 -12.81 -28.87
C GLU A 198 -1.24 -12.37 -29.98
N GLU A 199 -0.09 -11.78 -29.61
CA GLU A 199 0.97 -11.39 -30.57
C GLU A 199 1.54 -12.63 -31.31
N PRO A 200 1.63 -12.62 -32.66
CA PRO A 200 2.14 -13.75 -33.45
C PRO A 200 3.59 -14.09 -33.10
N GLU A 201 3.93 -15.38 -33.14
CA GLU A 201 5.29 -15.88 -32.87
C GLU A 201 6.24 -15.53 -34.02
N ASP A 202 6.79 -14.32 -34.01
CA ASP A 202 7.86 -13.95 -34.94
C ASP A 202 9.25 -14.27 -34.32
N GLU A 203 9.97 -15.15 -35.01
CA GLU A 203 11.38 -15.60 -34.89
C GLU A 203 11.93 -16.09 -33.53
N GLU A 204 12.95 -16.95 -33.64
CA GLU A 204 13.59 -17.84 -32.63
C GLU A 204 14.02 -17.16 -31.30
N TYR A 205 14.03 -15.82 -31.23
CA TYR A 205 14.39 -15.03 -30.05
C TYR A 205 13.24 -14.18 -29.45
N GLY A 206 12.11 -14.01 -30.16
CA GLY A 206 10.96 -13.20 -29.71
C GLY A 206 10.15 -13.87 -28.60
N GLY A 207 9.97 -15.19 -28.68
CA GLY A 207 9.15 -15.95 -27.73
C GLY A 207 9.65 -15.92 -26.28
N ALA A 208 10.97 -15.94 -26.06
CA ALA A 208 11.55 -15.88 -24.72
C ALA A 208 11.39 -14.50 -24.06
N ILE A 209 11.48 -13.43 -24.85
CA ILE A 209 11.26 -12.05 -24.38
C ILE A 209 9.78 -11.85 -24.03
N ARG A 210 8.87 -12.35 -24.88
CA ARG A 210 7.42 -12.33 -24.66
C ARG A 210 7.04 -13.04 -23.36
N LEU A 211 7.59 -14.24 -23.13
CA LEU A 211 7.33 -15.00 -21.91
C LEU A 211 7.78 -14.24 -20.64
N LEU A 212 8.95 -13.61 -20.68
CA LEU A 212 9.44 -12.79 -19.56
C LEU A 212 8.56 -11.56 -19.32
N ALA A 213 8.04 -10.92 -20.38
CA ALA A 213 7.12 -9.79 -20.26
C ALA A 213 5.79 -10.22 -19.63
N ILE A 214 5.20 -11.35 -20.07
CA ILE A 214 3.98 -11.92 -19.48
C ILE A 214 4.17 -12.19 -17.98
N GLN A 215 5.28 -12.82 -17.60
CA GLN A 215 5.58 -13.12 -16.20
C GLN A 215 5.67 -11.83 -15.34
N GLU A 216 6.24 -10.76 -15.89
CA GLU A 216 6.39 -9.50 -15.16
C GLU A 216 5.05 -8.76 -15.03
N VAL A 217 4.17 -8.84 -16.04
CA VAL A 217 2.80 -8.31 -15.99
C VAL A 217 1.92 -9.09 -15.01
N GLU A 218 2.03 -10.42 -14.95
CA GLU A 218 1.34 -11.23 -13.94
C GLU A 218 1.74 -10.83 -12.52
N LYS A 219 3.06 -10.65 -12.32
CA LYS A 219 3.59 -10.17 -11.04
C LYS A 219 3.07 -8.77 -10.71
N GLN A 220 2.98 -7.87 -11.69
CA GLN A 220 2.36 -6.55 -11.50
C GLN A 220 0.89 -6.68 -11.06
N SER A 221 0.09 -7.53 -11.71
CA SER A 221 -1.31 -7.76 -11.35
C SER A 221 -1.47 -8.29 -9.92
N CYS A 222 -0.61 -9.23 -9.50
CA CYS A 222 -0.62 -9.78 -8.14
C CYS A 222 -0.31 -8.72 -7.07
N LEU A 223 0.63 -7.81 -7.38
CA LEU A 223 0.97 -6.70 -6.48
C LEU A 223 -0.19 -5.71 -6.34
N LEU A 224 -0.89 -5.41 -7.43
CA LEU A 224 -2.05 -4.53 -7.41
C LEU A 224 -3.20 -5.15 -6.60
N GLU A 225 -3.40 -6.46 -6.67
CA GLU A 225 -4.37 -7.16 -5.83
C GLU A 225 -4.01 -7.07 -4.34
N THR A 226 -2.73 -7.26 -4.00
CA THR A 226 -2.25 -7.13 -2.62
C THR A 226 -2.42 -5.70 -2.11
N ASP A 227 -2.17 -4.69 -2.95
CA ASP A 227 -2.42 -3.29 -2.63
C ASP A 227 -3.89 -2.99 -2.33
N GLN A 228 -4.80 -3.52 -3.15
CA GLN A 228 -6.24 -3.40 -2.91
C GLN A 228 -6.65 -4.02 -1.57
N VAL A 229 -6.12 -5.20 -1.24
CA VAL A 229 -6.41 -5.90 0.02
C VAL A 229 -5.90 -5.08 1.20
N SER A 230 -4.64 -4.65 1.19
CA SER A 230 -4.04 -3.82 2.25
C SER A 230 -4.81 -2.50 2.44
N CYS A 231 -5.09 -1.79 1.35
CA CYS A 231 -5.85 -0.54 1.39
C CYS A 231 -7.29 -0.76 1.88
N GLY A 232 -7.93 -1.85 1.48
CA GLY A 232 -9.27 -2.24 1.94
C GLY A 232 -9.33 -2.51 3.45
N VAL A 233 -8.28 -3.11 4.02
CA VAL A 233 -8.16 -3.28 5.48
C VAL A 233 -8.03 -1.92 6.17
N VAL A 234 -7.15 -1.03 5.69
CA VAL A 234 -6.98 0.31 6.27
C VAL A 234 -8.28 1.11 6.17
N PHE A 235 -8.95 1.08 5.02
CA PHE A 235 -10.26 1.71 4.83
C PHE A 235 -11.27 1.24 5.88
N SER A 236 -11.36 -0.07 6.08
CA SER A 236 -12.27 -0.66 7.07
C SER A 236 -11.95 -0.23 8.50
N GLN A 237 -10.66 -0.13 8.84
CA GLN A 237 -10.21 0.37 10.14
C GLN A 237 -10.61 1.85 10.34
N VAL A 238 -10.33 2.70 9.34
CA VAL A 238 -10.65 4.14 9.37
C VAL A 238 -12.15 4.35 9.51
N GLN A 239 -12.94 3.69 8.66
CA GLN A 239 -14.39 3.75 8.68
C GLN A 239 -14.95 3.29 10.03
N SER A 240 -14.39 2.23 10.60
CA SER A 240 -14.83 1.74 11.91
C SER A 240 -14.59 2.74 13.03
N LYS A 241 -13.39 3.34 13.07
CA LYS A 241 -13.05 4.31 14.11
C LYS A 241 -13.78 5.64 13.95
N ARG A 242 -13.95 6.12 12.71
CA ARG A 242 -14.71 7.34 12.45
C ARG A 242 -16.17 7.16 12.87
N SER A 243 -16.77 6.05 12.47
CA SER A 243 -18.21 5.84 12.63
C SER A 243 -18.63 5.29 13.99
N GLY A 244 -17.69 4.71 14.75
CA GLY A 244 -17.99 3.95 15.97
C GLY A 244 -18.57 2.56 15.68
N GLN A 245 -18.53 2.09 14.42
CA GLN A 245 -19.12 0.83 14.01
C GLN A 245 -18.04 -0.20 13.67
N GLU A 246 -18.05 -1.35 14.33
CA GLU A 246 -17.21 -2.49 13.99
C GLU A 246 -18.07 -3.54 13.27
N ILE A 247 -18.01 -3.57 11.94
CA ILE A 247 -18.75 -4.51 11.10
C ILE A 247 -17.79 -5.59 10.59
N ARG A 248 -18.12 -6.87 10.80
CA ARG A 248 -17.27 -8.02 10.41
C ARG A 248 -18.09 -9.15 9.80
N ASN A 249 -17.47 -9.93 8.92
CA ASN A 249 -18.02 -11.18 8.37
C ASN A 249 -19.46 -11.03 7.86
N VAL A 250 -19.68 -10.10 6.92
CA VAL A 250 -20.95 -9.97 6.20
C VAL A 250 -20.83 -10.76 4.90
N ILE A 251 -21.62 -11.81 4.77
CA ILE A 251 -21.61 -12.73 3.63
C ILE A 251 -22.99 -12.69 2.96
N THR A 252 -23.01 -12.31 1.69
CA THR A 252 -24.21 -12.29 0.84
C THR A 252 -24.03 -13.28 -0.31
N SER A 253 -25.01 -14.13 -0.55
CA SER A 253 -25.01 -15.09 -1.67
C SER A 253 -26.36 -15.14 -2.39
N ALA A 254 -26.37 -15.64 -3.62
CA ALA A 254 -27.59 -15.88 -4.40
C ALA A 254 -28.54 -14.67 -4.47
N ASN A 255 -28.05 -13.53 -4.97
CA ASN A 255 -28.79 -12.26 -5.09
C ASN A 255 -29.41 -11.75 -3.76
N SER A 256 -28.77 -12.06 -2.62
CA SER A 256 -29.19 -11.55 -1.32
C SER A 256 -28.55 -10.20 -1.01
N ASN A 257 -29.24 -9.39 -0.18
CA ASN A 257 -28.80 -8.07 0.25
C ASN A 257 -28.64 -8.02 1.77
N ALA A 258 -27.59 -7.36 2.24
CA ALA A 258 -27.39 -7.05 3.65
C ALA A 258 -27.12 -5.56 3.82
N HIS A 259 -28.05 -4.86 4.45
CA HIS A 259 -27.87 -3.49 4.89
C HIS A 259 -27.40 -3.52 6.34
N VAL A 260 -26.17 -3.04 6.56
CA VAL A 260 -25.50 -3.16 7.86
C VAL A 260 -24.98 -1.81 8.31
N GLY A 261 -25.32 -1.42 9.54
CA GLY A 261 -24.81 -0.20 10.16
C GLY A 261 -25.90 0.83 10.46
N MET A 262 -25.61 2.10 10.23
CA MET A 262 -26.53 3.20 10.56
C MET A 262 -26.47 4.37 9.59
N PRO A 263 -27.56 5.18 9.48
CA PRO A 263 -27.58 6.36 8.63
C PRO A 263 -26.62 7.45 9.15
N ALA A 264 -26.16 8.30 8.22
CA ALA A 264 -25.20 9.37 8.50
C ALA A 264 -25.60 10.29 9.67
N SER A 265 -26.90 10.48 9.91
CA SER A 265 -27.46 11.33 10.96
C SER A 265 -27.19 10.85 12.40
N VAL A 266 -26.86 9.56 12.58
CA VAL A 266 -26.57 8.92 13.89
C VAL A 266 -25.12 8.44 14.03
N VAL A 267 -24.30 8.61 12.98
CA VAL A 267 -22.88 8.23 12.99
C VAL A 267 -22.13 8.94 14.14
N GLY A 268 -21.34 8.17 14.90
CA GLY A 268 -20.53 8.69 15.99
C GLY A 268 -21.27 9.01 17.30
N LYS A 269 -22.59 8.80 17.35
CA LYS A 269 -23.41 8.89 18.58
C LYS A 269 -23.57 7.54 19.28
N ILE A 270 -23.54 6.45 18.51
CA ILE A 270 -23.76 5.08 19.00
C ILE A 270 -22.57 4.23 18.55
N ASN A 271 -21.99 3.48 19.49
CA ASN A 271 -21.01 2.45 19.15
C ASN A 271 -21.75 1.15 18.86
N GLN A 272 -21.49 0.55 17.70
CA GLN A 272 -22.09 -0.73 17.32
C GLN A 272 -21.02 -1.74 16.94
N ARG A 273 -21.27 -3.00 17.31
CA ARG A 273 -20.46 -4.13 16.86
C ARG A 273 -21.40 -5.13 16.21
N ILE A 274 -21.19 -5.36 14.92
CA ILE A 274 -22.03 -6.21 14.11
C ILE A 274 -21.13 -7.26 13.46
N SER A 275 -21.45 -8.54 13.66
CA SER A 275 -20.64 -9.62 13.10
C SER A 275 -21.46 -10.81 12.64
N ASN A 276 -20.89 -11.58 11.71
CA ASN A 276 -21.40 -12.88 11.26
C ASN A 276 -22.80 -12.80 10.65
N ILE A 277 -23.01 -11.84 9.75
CA ILE A 277 -24.25 -11.74 8.98
C ILE A 277 -24.12 -12.64 7.77
N ARG A 278 -25.07 -13.56 7.59
CA ARG A 278 -25.17 -14.38 6.39
C ARG A 278 -26.56 -14.22 5.79
N THR A 279 -26.60 -13.82 4.53
CA THR A 279 -27.82 -13.77 3.73
C THR A 279 -27.66 -14.68 2.51
N ASP A 280 -28.67 -15.51 2.26
CA ASP A 280 -28.67 -16.49 1.18
C ASP A 280 -30.07 -16.59 0.55
N ARG A 281 -30.16 -17.19 -0.65
CA ARG A 281 -31.42 -17.47 -1.37
C ARG A 281 -32.32 -16.25 -1.59
N GLY A 282 -31.74 -15.13 -2.05
CA GLY A 282 -32.49 -13.90 -2.36
C GLY A 282 -33.04 -13.18 -1.13
N SER A 283 -32.46 -13.39 0.05
CA SER A 283 -32.92 -12.76 1.30
C SER A 283 -32.40 -11.32 1.44
N THR A 284 -33.12 -10.51 2.23
CA THR A 284 -32.68 -9.16 2.59
C THR A 284 -32.62 -9.03 4.11
N ALA A 285 -31.50 -8.53 4.64
CA ALA A 285 -31.32 -8.28 6.07
C ALA A 285 -31.00 -6.80 6.34
N TYR A 286 -31.55 -6.27 7.43
CA TYR A 286 -31.22 -4.95 7.99
C TYR A 286 -30.69 -5.17 9.41
N VAL A 287 -29.41 -4.84 9.66
CA VAL A 287 -28.76 -5.06 10.95
C VAL A 287 -28.04 -3.80 11.42
N GLY A 288 -28.51 -3.19 12.50
CA GLY A 288 -28.01 -1.90 12.99
C GLY A 288 -29.14 -0.92 13.32
N VAL A 289 -28.91 0.39 13.16
CA VAL A 289 -29.95 1.42 13.33
C VAL A 289 -30.41 1.85 11.94
N PHE A 290 -31.69 1.76 11.63
CA PHE A 290 -32.25 2.21 10.35
C PHE A 290 -33.42 3.16 10.60
#